data_AF-A0A9P1G0C1-F1
#
_entry.id   AF-A0A9P1G0C1-F1
#
_cell.length_a   1.000
_cell.length_b   1.000
_cell.length_c   1.000
_cell.angle_alpha   90.00
_cell.angle_beta   90.00
_cell.angle_gamma   90.00
#
_symmetry.space_group_name_H-M   'P 1'
#
loop_
_entity.id
_entity.type
_entity.pdbx_description
1 polymer ?
#
loop_
_entity_poly.entity_id
_entity_poly.type
_entity_poly.pdbx_seq_one_letter_code
_entity_poly.pdbx_strand_id
1 'polypeptide(L)'
;MAEHSRLPCNQCLFFTSAGCKRGDACAFCHHLVAPQAAPSRPRKHKRDAMRQRIWSLLEQLDVEKQEPQEIVYQLQIEIQGTYFRRVAQGAVDSLVEVEPKQVTQGSCGALDCFSV
;
A
#
# COMPACT_ATOMS: atom_id res chain seq x y z
N MET A 1 -32.36 5.40 8.87
CA MET A 1 -31.10 6.15 9.00
C MET A 1 -29.94 5.17 8.93
N ALA A 2 -29.14 5.26 7.87
CA ALA A 2 -27.79 4.68 7.78
C ALA A 2 -27.05 5.53 6.73
N GLU A 3 -26.61 6.70 7.16
CA GLU A 3 -25.77 7.61 6.39
C GLU A 3 -24.40 6.91 6.21
N HIS A 4 -24.14 6.37 5.03
CA HIS A 4 -22.81 5.85 4.66
C HIS A 4 -22.18 6.80 3.67
N SER A 5 -22.11 8.05 4.09
CA SER A 5 -21.42 9.10 3.38
C SER A 5 -19.94 9.05 3.73
N ARG A 6 -19.12 8.86 2.69
CA ARG A 6 -17.70 9.24 2.55
C ARG A 6 -16.67 8.20 3.00
N LEU A 7 -16.27 7.33 2.05
CA LEU A 7 -14.92 6.78 1.75
C LEU A 7 -15.06 5.41 1.05
N PRO A 8 -14.08 4.94 0.27
CA PRO A 8 -14.22 3.70 -0.50
C PRO A 8 -14.38 2.51 0.45
N CYS A 9 -15.61 2.05 0.64
CA CYS A 9 -15.86 0.86 1.42
C CYS A 9 -15.46 -0.39 0.61
N ASN A 10 -14.70 -1.29 1.24
CA ASN A 10 -14.36 -2.57 0.64
C ASN A 10 -15.61 -3.47 0.58
N GLN A 11 -16.02 -3.84 -0.63
CA GLN A 11 -17.15 -4.72 -0.86
C GLN A 11 -16.86 -6.13 -0.35
N CYS A 12 -17.85 -6.75 0.31
CA CYS A 12 -17.77 -8.14 0.71
C CYS A 12 -17.77 -9.06 -0.53
N LEU A 13 -16.65 -9.76 -0.76
CA LEU A 13 -16.50 -10.72 -1.87
C LEU A 13 -17.50 -11.87 -1.83
N PHE A 14 -17.99 -12.21 -0.64
CA PHE A 14 -18.93 -13.32 -0.42
C PHE A 14 -20.40 -12.89 -0.52
N PHE A 15 -20.69 -11.59 -0.48
CA PHE A 15 -22.06 -11.09 -0.56
C PHE A 15 -22.71 -11.37 -1.91
N THR A 16 -21.97 -11.19 -3.01
CA THR A 16 -22.48 -11.38 -4.38
C THR A 16 -22.28 -12.79 -4.95
N SER A 17 -21.39 -13.60 -4.36
CA SER A 17 -21.00 -14.91 -4.91
C SER A 17 -21.74 -16.09 -4.28
N ALA A 18 -21.75 -16.20 -2.96
CA ALA A 18 -22.28 -17.37 -2.23
C ALA A 18 -23.20 -17.00 -1.04
N GLY A 19 -23.45 -15.71 -0.83
CA GLY A 19 -24.12 -15.18 0.36
C GLY A 19 -23.16 -15.07 1.55
N CYS A 20 -23.04 -13.88 2.11
CA CYS A 20 -22.20 -13.67 3.29
C CYS A 20 -22.83 -14.32 4.53
N LYS A 21 -22.13 -15.28 5.15
CA LYS A 21 -22.59 -15.96 6.38
C LYS A 21 -22.52 -15.10 7.65
N ARG A 22 -21.87 -13.93 7.58
CA ARG A 22 -21.64 -13.05 8.73
C ARG A 22 -22.76 -12.03 8.93
N GLY A 23 -23.68 -11.88 7.98
CA GLY A 23 -24.79 -10.92 8.07
C GLY A 23 -24.30 -9.51 8.42
N ASP A 24 -24.93 -8.90 9.41
CA ASP A 24 -24.60 -7.53 9.87
C ASP A 24 -23.30 -7.44 10.67
N ALA A 25 -22.74 -8.57 11.12
CA ALA A 25 -21.43 -8.63 11.75
C ALA A 25 -20.27 -8.70 10.73
N CYS A 26 -20.56 -8.54 9.43
CA CYS A 26 -19.54 -8.52 8.40
C CYS A 26 -18.73 -7.22 8.48
N ALA A 27 -17.40 -7.34 8.60
CA ALA A 27 -16.48 -6.20 8.55
C ALA A 27 -16.37 -5.53 7.16
N PHE A 28 -17.07 -6.07 6.15
CA PHE A 28 -17.05 -5.59 4.77
C PHE A 28 -18.45 -5.15 4.34
N CYS A 29 -18.52 -4.15 3.46
CA CYS A 29 -19.80 -3.60 3.02
C CYS A 29 -20.60 -4.59 2.18
N HIS A 30 -21.90 -4.67 2.47
CA HIS A 30 -22.91 -5.41 1.71
C HIS A 30 -23.66 -4.52 0.71
N HIS A 31 -23.03 -3.41 0.29
CA HIS A 31 -23.57 -2.52 -0.74
C HIS A 31 -22.94 -2.89 -2.08
N LEU A 32 -23.71 -2.72 -3.17
CA LEU A 32 -23.17 -2.81 -4.53
C LEU A 32 -22.28 -1.59 -4.77
N VAL A 33 -20.98 -1.74 -4.55
CA VAL A 33 -20.00 -0.73 -4.93
C VAL A 33 -19.78 -0.88 -6.43
N ALA A 34 -19.87 0.22 -7.19
CA ALA A 34 -19.46 0.20 -8.59
C ALA A 34 -18.04 -0.38 -8.66
N PRO A 35 -17.75 -1.33 -9.56
CA PRO A 35 -16.44 -1.96 -9.62
C PRO A 35 -15.40 -0.89 -9.89
N GLN A 36 -14.70 -0.49 -8.83
CA GLN A 36 -13.47 0.28 -8.94
C GLN A 36 -12.55 -0.64 -9.73
N ALA A 37 -12.22 -0.29 -10.97
CA ALA A 37 -11.36 -1.11 -11.81
C ALA A 37 -10.04 -1.31 -11.07
N ALA A 38 -9.89 -2.47 -10.41
CA ALA A 38 -8.69 -2.78 -9.70
C ALA A 38 -7.55 -2.73 -10.72
N PRO A 39 -6.44 -2.03 -10.42
CA PRO A 39 -5.32 -1.98 -11.34
C PRO A 39 -4.91 -3.42 -11.66
N SER A 40 -4.87 -3.75 -12.96
CA SER A 40 -4.55 -5.09 -13.41
C SER A 40 -3.18 -5.48 -12.87
N ARG A 41 -3.18 -6.43 -11.93
CA ARG A 41 -1.94 -6.95 -11.36
C ARG A 41 -1.19 -7.68 -12.48
N PRO A 42 0.05 -7.29 -12.81
CA PRO A 42 0.82 -8.00 -13.82
C PRO A 42 0.95 -9.49 -13.48
N ARG A 43 0.93 -10.33 -14.52
CA ARG A 43 1.13 -11.79 -14.38
C ARG A 43 2.47 -12.07 -13.68
N LYS A 44 2.55 -13.21 -12.99
CA LYS A 44 3.73 -13.63 -12.20
C LYS A 44 5.05 -13.45 -12.96
N HIS A 45 5.15 -13.94 -14.20
CA HIS A 45 6.39 -13.82 -14.98
C HIS A 45 6.83 -12.37 -15.21
N LYS A 46 5.89 -11.45 -15.51
CA LYS A 46 6.22 -10.03 -15.66
C LYS A 46 6.70 -9.43 -14.35
N ARG A 47 6.06 -9.81 -13.23
CA ARG A 47 6.48 -9.38 -11.89
C ARG A 47 7.88 -9.87 -11.54
N ASP A 48 8.18 -11.13 -11.83
CA ASP A 48 9.48 -11.73 -11.54
C ASP A 48 10.58 -11.10 -12.42
N ALA A 49 10.30 -10.83 -13.70
CA ALA A 49 11.20 -10.11 -14.61
C ALA A 49 11.45 -8.66 -14.14
N MET A 50 10.41 -7.95 -13.71
CA MET A 50 10.57 -6.60 -13.13
C MET A 50 11.42 -6.63 -11.86
N ARG A 51 11.19 -7.62 -10.98
CA ARG A 51 12.00 -7.79 -9.78
C ARG A 51 13.47 -8.01 -10.13
N GLN A 52 13.77 -8.91 -11.07
CA GLN A 52 15.15 -9.15 -11.51
C GLN A 52 15.82 -7.89 -12.07
N ARG A 53 15.09 -7.06 -12.83
CA ARG A 53 15.59 -5.77 -13.32
C ARG A 53 15.93 -4.81 -12.18
N ILE A 54 15.11 -4.74 -11.11
CA ILE A 54 15.40 -3.93 -9.92
C ILE A 54 16.70 -4.37 -9.28
N TRP A 55 16.86 -5.68 -9.03
CA TRP A 55 18.08 -6.21 -8.40
C TRP A 55 19.32 -5.91 -9.24
N SER A 56 19.24 -6.09 -10.55
CA SER A 56 20.36 -5.76 -11.46
C SER A 56 20.74 -4.28 -11.43
N LEU A 57 19.78 -3.38 -11.28
CA LEU A 57 20.06 -1.94 -11.20
C LEU A 57 20.62 -1.55 -9.82
N LEU A 58 20.12 -2.15 -8.76
CA LEU A 58 20.68 -1.97 -7.41
C LEU A 58 22.11 -2.50 -7.30
N GLU A 59 22.45 -3.55 -8.05
CA GLU A 59 23.83 -4.05 -8.11
C GLU A 59 24.76 -3.12 -8.90
N GLN A 60 24.25 -2.47 -9.96
CA GLN A 60 25.01 -1.49 -10.74
C GLN A 60 25.19 -0.15 -10.00
N LEU A 61 24.19 0.23 -9.22
CA LEU A 61 24.21 1.42 -8.37
C LEU A 61 24.84 1.02 -7.03
N ASP A 62 26.16 1.08 -6.94
CA ASP A 62 26.98 0.82 -5.75
C ASP A 62 26.32 1.42 -4.47
N VAL A 63 25.48 0.62 -3.78
CA VAL A 63 24.54 1.11 -2.74
C VAL A 63 25.27 1.76 -1.57
N GLU A 64 26.53 1.39 -1.36
CA GLU A 64 27.38 1.94 -0.30
C GLU A 64 27.85 3.38 -0.57
N LYS A 65 27.83 3.84 -1.82
CA LYS A 65 28.37 5.16 -2.22
C LYS A 65 27.31 6.21 -2.47
N GLN A 66 26.04 5.82 -2.58
CA GLN A 66 24.96 6.72 -2.98
C GLN A 66 23.87 6.84 -1.92
N GLU A 67 23.42 8.08 -1.72
CA GLU A 67 22.27 8.40 -0.87
C GLU A 67 21.01 7.67 -1.38
N PRO A 68 20.15 7.12 -0.50
CA PRO A 68 18.97 6.36 -0.89
C PRO A 68 18.01 7.09 -1.83
N GLN A 69 17.95 8.42 -1.72
CA GLN A 69 17.10 9.26 -2.57
C GLN A 69 17.58 9.28 -4.02
N GLU A 70 18.91 9.25 -4.24
CA GLU A 70 19.50 9.22 -5.58
C GLU A 70 19.23 7.87 -6.25
N ILE A 71 19.34 6.76 -5.50
CA ILE A 71 19.01 5.41 -5.99
C ILE A 71 17.54 5.36 -6.45
N VAL A 72 16.63 5.94 -5.66
CA VAL A 72 15.21 6.01 -6.02
C VAL A 72 14.99 6.88 -7.26
N TYR A 73 15.70 7.99 -7.40
CA TYR A 73 15.60 8.87 -8.57
C TYR A 73 16.08 8.17 -9.85
N GLN A 74 17.24 7.51 -9.79
CA GLN A 74 17.79 6.73 -10.91
C GLN A 74 16.86 5.58 -11.31
N LEU A 75 16.33 4.83 -10.33
CA LEU A 75 15.34 3.78 -10.58
C LEU A 75 14.02 4.33 -11.18
N GLN A 76 13.65 5.57 -10.84
CA GLN A 76 12.45 6.22 -11.40
C GLN A 76 12.66 6.71 -12.84
N ILE A 77 13.86 7.19 -13.20
CA ILE A 77 14.19 7.63 -14.56
C ILE A 77 14.23 6.44 -15.51
N GLU A 78 14.92 5.38 -15.09
CA GLU A 78 15.22 4.23 -15.95
C GLU A 78 13.96 3.42 -16.31
N ILE A 79 12.86 3.63 -15.57
CA ILE A 79 11.76 2.67 -15.53
C ILE A 79 10.40 3.36 -15.47
N GLN A 80 9.71 3.34 -16.61
CA GLN A 80 8.36 3.87 -16.75
C GLN A 80 7.32 2.88 -16.19
N GLY A 81 6.49 3.33 -15.24
CA GLY A 81 5.28 2.62 -14.82
C GLY A 81 4.96 2.71 -13.32
N THR A 82 3.66 2.90 -13.01
CA THR A 82 3.15 3.06 -11.64
C THR A 82 3.32 1.81 -10.77
N TYR A 83 3.19 0.62 -11.37
CA TYR A 83 3.40 -0.66 -10.66
C TYR A 83 4.88 -0.84 -10.28
N PHE A 84 5.78 -0.57 -11.22
CA PHE A 84 7.22 -0.72 -11.00
C PHE A 84 7.71 0.22 -9.91
N ARG A 85 7.28 1.49 -9.94
CA ARG A 85 7.62 2.50 -8.92
C ARG A 85 7.34 2.00 -7.50
N ARG A 86 6.18 1.38 -7.26
CA ARG A 86 5.83 0.82 -5.94
C ARG A 86 6.71 -0.37 -5.56
N VAL A 87 7.08 -1.22 -6.51
CA VAL A 87 7.95 -2.38 -6.24
C VAL A 87 9.38 -1.92 -5.95
N ALA A 88 9.89 -0.94 -6.69
CA ALA A 88 11.19 -0.33 -6.46
C ALA A 88 11.26 0.37 -5.10
N GLN A 89 10.24 1.14 -4.74
CA GLN A 89 10.12 1.74 -3.41
C GLN A 89 10.19 0.69 -2.31
N GLY A 90 9.35 -0.37 -2.38
CA GLY A 90 9.40 -1.42 -1.36
C GLY A 90 10.74 -2.17 -1.28
N ALA A 91 11.47 -2.29 -2.40
CA ALA A 91 12.81 -2.87 -2.39
C ALA A 91 13.83 -1.95 -1.72
N VAL A 92 13.79 -0.64 -2.00
CA VAL A 92 14.64 0.35 -1.33
C VAL A 92 14.29 0.47 0.15
N ASP A 93 13.01 0.52 0.51
CA ASP A 93 12.55 0.56 1.91
C ASP A 93 13.04 -0.66 2.71
N SER A 94 13.15 -1.84 2.06
CA SER A 94 13.69 -3.05 2.70
C SER A 94 15.22 -3.04 2.86
N LEU A 95 15.93 -2.24 2.06
CA LEU A 95 17.38 -2.09 2.13
C LEU A 95 17.79 -0.95 3.07
N VAL A 96 16.95 0.08 3.16
CA VAL A 96 17.07 1.22 4.08
C VAL A 96 16.29 0.89 5.35
N GLU A 97 16.71 -0.15 6.08
CA GLU A 97 16.33 -0.29 7.48
C GLU A 97 17.11 0.76 8.29
N VAL A 98 16.71 2.03 8.19
CA VAL A 98 17.25 3.12 9.00
C VAL A 98 16.10 3.92 9.62
N GLU A 99 15.98 3.70 10.92
CA GLU A 99 15.31 4.50 11.93
C GLU A 99 13.80 4.72 11.71
N PRO A 100 12.94 4.15 12.58
CA PRO A 100 11.54 4.54 12.58
C PRO A 100 11.50 6.05 12.81
N LYS A 101 11.19 6.83 11.77
CA LYS A 101 10.63 8.17 11.97
C LYS A 101 9.43 7.93 12.84
N GLN A 102 9.60 8.25 14.12
CA GLN A 102 8.58 8.08 15.13
C GLN A 102 7.31 8.63 14.52
N VAL A 103 6.40 7.72 14.19
CA VAL A 103 5.01 8.05 14.02
C VAL A 103 4.69 8.74 15.32
N THR A 104 4.60 10.07 15.27
CA THR A 104 4.20 10.87 16.40
C THR A 104 2.89 10.24 16.83
N GLN A 105 2.96 9.52 17.95
CA GLN A 105 1.78 9.10 18.67
C GLN A 105 0.95 10.36 18.77
N GLY A 106 -0.19 10.36 18.08
CA GLY A 106 -1.26 11.31 18.36
C GLY A 106 -1.52 11.15 19.85
N SER A 107 -0.97 12.09 20.60
CA SER A 107 -0.92 12.14 22.04
C SER A 107 -2.31 11.92 22.58
N CYS A 108 -2.38 11.06 23.58
CA CYS A 108 -3.48 10.96 24.51
C CYS A 108 -3.81 12.36 25.03
N GLY A 109 -4.88 12.98 24.53
CA GLY A 109 -5.56 14.09 25.17
C GLY A 109 -6.47 13.56 26.27
N ALA A 110 -5.90 12.87 27.26
CA ALA A 110 -6.52 12.84 28.57
C ALA A 110 -6.32 14.25 29.13
N LEU A 111 -7.42 14.97 29.32
CA LEU A 111 -7.69 15.98 30.34
C LEU A 111 -8.89 16.79 29.83
N ASP A 112 -10.08 16.36 30.23
CA ASP A 112 -11.12 17.23 30.79
C ASP A 112 -12.22 16.30 31.32
N CYS A 113 -12.23 16.00 32.61
CA CYS A 113 -12.65 16.85 33.72
C CYS A 113 -13.97 16.30 34.26
N PHE A 114 -13.79 15.37 35.20
CA PHE A 114 -14.72 15.07 36.26
C PHE A 114 -15.20 16.40 36.89
N SER A 115 -16.48 16.77 36.77
CA SER A 115 -17.20 17.61 37.76
C SER A 115 -18.67 17.80 37.42
N VAL A 116 -19.48 17.49 38.45
CA VAL A 116 -20.92 17.72 38.70
C VAL A 116 -21.89 16.76 38.04
#